data_AF-A0A9D6I7W3-F1
#
_entry.id   AF-A0A9D6I7W3-F1
#
_cell.length_a   1.000
_cell.length_b   1.000
_cell.length_c   1.000
_cell.angle_alpha   90.00
_cell.angle_beta   90.00
_cell.angle_gamma   90.00
#
_symmetry.space_group_name_H-M   'P 1'
#
loop_
_entity.id
_entity.type
_entity.pdbx_description
1 polymer ?
#
loop_
_entity_poly.entity_id
_entity_poly.type
_entity_poly.pdbx_seq_one_letter_code
_entity_poly.pdbx_strand_id
1 'polypeptide(L)'
;MSKKGFTLIEVLVVIGIIAILAAIVIIAINPAKQFAQARNTERQSSVNAILNAIGQRMTDNKGIFAGTFGSYICPAITATSTIYSAPTTASSTIDLSCLTPTYISTLPMDPTAGSGDNTGYTVAVDSTGRVSVCAPAAATETALIDAKTICIKR
;
A
#
# COMPACT_ATOMS: atom_id res chain seq x y z
N MET A 1 -47.97 -25.86 31.85
CA MET A 1 -47.82 -24.96 30.69
C MET A 1 -47.25 -25.76 29.52
N SER A 2 -48.02 -25.96 28.45
CA SER A 2 -47.57 -26.65 27.24
C SER A 2 -46.67 -25.72 26.44
N LYS A 3 -45.39 -26.07 26.28
CA LYS A 3 -44.49 -25.40 25.34
C LYS A 3 -44.83 -25.92 23.94
N LYS A 4 -45.32 -25.05 23.05
CA LYS A 4 -45.47 -25.39 21.63
C LYS A 4 -44.08 -25.63 21.05
N GLY A 5 -43.83 -26.83 20.54
CA GLY A 5 -42.62 -27.17 19.79
C GLY A 5 -42.73 -26.71 18.34
N PHE A 6 -41.58 -26.44 17.72
CA PHE A 6 -41.50 -26.17 16.28
C PHE A 6 -41.86 -27.42 15.47
N THR A 7 -42.53 -27.23 14.34
CA THR A 7 -42.78 -28.31 13.39
C THR A 7 -41.54 -28.58 12.53
N LEU A 8 -41.37 -29.84 12.09
CA LEU A 8 -40.28 -30.20 11.18
C LEU A 8 -40.30 -29.39 9.88
N ILE A 9 -41.50 -29.04 9.40
CA ILE A 9 -41.66 -28.26 8.17
C ILE A 9 -41.24 -26.79 8.36
N GLU A 10 -41.50 -26.19 9.54
CA GLU A 10 -41.00 -24.84 9.85
C GLU A 10 -39.48 -24.79 9.83
N VAL A 11 -38.81 -25.77 10.44
CA VAL A 11 -37.34 -25.81 10.45
C VAL A 11 -36.79 -26.00 9.04
N LEU A 12 -37.41 -26.86 8.22
CA LEU A 12 -36.98 -27.12 6.86
C LEU A 12 -37.13 -25.90 5.94
N VAL A 13 -38.24 -25.16 6.06
CA VAL A 13 -38.45 -23.92 5.29
C VAL A 13 -37.45 -22.84 5.70
N VAL A 14 -37.15 -22.71 7.00
CA VAL A 14 -36.21 -21.69 7.49
C VAL A 14 -34.79 -21.94 6.98
N ILE A 15 -34.28 -23.17 7.04
CA ILE A 15 -32.94 -23.47 6.50
C ILE A 15 -32.88 -23.27 4.98
N GLY A 16 -33.98 -23.55 4.27
CA GLY A 16 -34.09 -23.29 2.83
C GLY A 16 -34.00 -21.80 2.50
N ILE A 17 -34.72 -20.96 3.24
CA ILE A 17 -34.67 -19.50 3.08
C ILE A 17 -33.27 -18.96 3.43
N ILE A 18 -32.65 -19.43 4.52
CA ILE A 18 -31.30 -19.00 4.92
C ILE A 18 -30.28 -19.35 3.83
N ALA A 19 -30.36 -20.55 3.23
CA ALA A 19 -29.45 -20.96 2.16
C ALA A 19 -29.55 -20.05 0.92
N ILE A 20 -30.78 -19.68 0.52
CA ILE A 20 -31.01 -18.78 -0.62
C ILE A 20 -30.48 -17.38 -0.32
N LEU A 21 -30.80 -16.83 0.85
CA LEU A 21 -30.34 -15.50 1.25
C LEU A 21 -28.81 -15.44 1.34
N ALA A 22 -28.17 -16.48 1.89
CA ALA A 22 -26.72 -16.56 1.98
C ALA A 22 -26.05 -16.53 0.59
N ALA A 23 -26.59 -17.25 -0.39
CA ALA A 23 -26.08 -17.25 -1.75
C ALA A 23 -26.17 -15.86 -2.41
N ILE A 24 -27.30 -15.15 -2.23
CA ILE A 24 -27.50 -13.79 -2.76
C ILE A 24 -26.50 -12.80 -2.15
N VAL A 25 -26.29 -12.87 -0.82
CA VAL A 25 -25.39 -11.96 -0.10
C VAL A 25 -23.93 -12.09 -0.56
N ILE A 26 -23.44 -13.32 -0.82
CA ILE A 26 -22.06 -13.53 -1.28
C ILE A 26 -21.82 -12.88 -2.65
N ILE A 27 -22.78 -12.98 -3.57
CA ILE A 27 -22.71 -12.35 -4.89
C ILE A 27 -22.73 -10.82 -4.75
N ALA A 28 -23.52 -10.29 -3.80
CA ALA A 28 -23.66 -8.86 -3.58
C ALA A 28 -22.41 -8.17 -3.00
N ILE A 29 -21.60 -8.88 -2.18
CA ILE A 29 -20.48 -8.25 -1.44
C ILE A 29 -19.22 -8.04 -2.28
N ASN A 30 -19.09 -8.67 -3.46
CA ASN A 30 -17.91 -8.59 -4.34
C ASN A 30 -16.58 -8.63 -3.54
N PRO A 31 -16.20 -9.79 -2.99
CA PRO A 31 -15.03 -9.91 -2.11
C PRO A 31 -13.73 -9.43 -2.77
N ALA A 32 -13.59 -9.60 -4.08
CA ALA A 32 -12.44 -9.11 -4.83
C ALA A 32 -12.25 -7.60 -4.70
N LYS A 33 -13.35 -6.83 -4.74
CA LYS A 33 -13.34 -5.38 -4.54
C LYS A 33 -12.86 -5.02 -3.12
N GLN A 34 -13.34 -5.73 -2.11
CA GLN A 34 -12.96 -5.48 -0.71
C GLN A 34 -11.46 -5.73 -0.47
N PHE A 35 -10.91 -6.82 -1.01
CA PHE A 35 -9.47 -7.08 -0.93
C PHE A 35 -8.64 -6.02 -1.66
N ALA A 36 -9.09 -5.55 -2.83
CA ALA A 36 -8.42 -4.48 -3.56
C ALA A 36 -8.46 -3.15 -2.81
N GLN A 37 -9.57 -2.83 -2.14
CA GLN A 37 -9.67 -1.66 -1.27
C GLN A 37 -8.71 -1.76 -0.07
N ALA A 38 -8.64 -2.92 0.59
CA ALA A 38 -7.71 -3.15 1.70
C ALA A 38 -6.25 -2.94 1.28
N ARG A 39 -5.84 -3.50 0.13
CA ARG A 39 -4.50 -3.28 -0.43
C ARG A 39 -4.23 -1.81 -0.75
N ASN A 40 -5.21 -1.08 -1.28
CA ASN A 40 -5.05 0.36 -1.53
C ASN A 40 -4.92 1.18 -0.24
N THR A 41 -5.65 0.82 0.82
CA THR A 41 -5.47 1.42 2.15
C THR A 41 -4.07 1.17 2.68
N GLU A 42 -3.56 -0.06 2.55
CA GLU A 42 -2.19 -0.41 2.92
C GLU A 42 -1.16 0.40 2.11
N ARG A 43 -1.28 0.45 0.78
CA ARG A 43 -0.44 1.27 -0.09
C ARG A 43 -0.45 2.75 0.32
N GLN A 44 -1.62 3.30 0.63
CA GLN A 44 -1.75 4.69 1.08
C GLN A 44 -1.00 4.92 2.39
N SER A 45 -1.06 3.99 3.34
CA SER A 45 -0.28 4.04 4.58
C SER A 45 1.23 3.97 4.29
N SER A 46 1.65 3.03 3.44
CA SER A 46 3.05 2.83 3.06
C SER A 46 3.67 4.05 2.38
N VAL A 47 3.00 4.65 1.38
CA VAL A 47 3.53 5.85 0.71
C VAL A 47 3.58 7.05 1.64
N ASN A 48 2.64 7.17 2.59
CA ASN A 48 2.70 8.19 3.64
C ASN A 48 3.89 7.97 4.58
N ALA A 49 4.15 6.73 5.00
CA ALA A 49 5.25 6.39 5.88
C ALA A 49 6.60 6.73 5.22
N ILE A 50 6.79 6.34 3.95
CA ILE A 50 8.00 6.66 3.19
C ILE A 50 8.16 8.18 3.03
N LEU A 51 7.11 8.90 2.64
CA LEU A 51 7.16 10.34 2.43
C LEU A 51 7.45 11.11 3.73
N ASN A 52 6.88 10.66 4.85
CA ASN A 52 7.17 11.22 6.17
C ASN A 52 8.63 10.97 6.58
N ALA A 53 9.17 9.78 6.33
CA ALA A 53 10.57 9.47 6.61
C ALA A 53 11.52 10.34 5.77
N ILE A 54 11.21 10.53 4.48
CA ILE A 54 11.95 11.46 3.61
C ILE A 54 11.87 12.88 4.17
N GLY A 55 10.67 13.34 4.55
CA GLY A 55 10.46 14.67 5.13
C GLY A 55 11.25 14.88 6.42
N GLN A 56 11.22 13.93 7.34
CA GLN A 56 11.99 13.99 8.60
C GLN A 56 13.49 14.09 8.33
N ARG A 57 14.01 13.27 7.41
CA ARG A 57 15.42 13.37 7.02
C ARG A 57 15.77 14.73 6.43
N MET A 58 14.90 15.26 5.57
CA MET A 58 15.11 16.61 5.01
C MET A 58 15.13 17.66 6.13
N THR A 59 14.26 17.55 7.13
CA THR A 59 14.27 18.45 8.30
C THR A 59 15.60 18.40 9.06
N ASP A 60 16.11 17.19 9.33
CA ASP A 60 17.37 17.02 10.08
C ASP A 60 18.59 17.47 9.28
N ASN A 61 18.49 17.40 7.95
CA ASN A 61 19.59 17.69 7.02
C ASN A 61 19.39 19.03 6.28
N LYS A 62 18.83 20.03 6.97
CA LYS A 62 18.69 21.44 6.50
C LYS A 62 17.95 21.61 5.15
N GLY A 63 16.92 20.81 4.94
CA GLY A 63 16.11 20.79 3.73
C GLY A 63 16.68 19.92 2.61
N ILE A 64 17.81 19.24 2.82
CA ILE A 64 18.50 18.46 1.80
C ILE A 64 18.22 16.97 2.04
N PHE A 65 17.39 16.36 1.18
CA PHE A 65 17.43 14.90 0.96
C PHE A 65 18.80 14.55 0.39
N ALA A 66 19.18 13.33 0.01
CA ALA A 66 20.55 13.08 -0.51
C ALA A 66 21.71 13.45 0.45
N GLY A 67 22.90 12.94 0.15
CA GLY A 67 24.12 13.19 0.92
C GLY A 67 24.32 12.26 2.10
N THR A 68 25.41 12.50 2.82
CA THR A 68 25.94 11.59 3.85
C THR A 68 25.54 12.04 5.23
N PHE A 69 24.98 11.11 6.03
CA PHE A 69 24.70 11.29 7.45
C PHE A 69 25.28 10.10 8.22
N GLY A 70 26.39 10.31 8.92
CA GLY A 70 27.15 9.22 9.53
C GLY A 70 27.60 8.20 8.48
N SER A 71 27.26 6.92 8.68
CA SER A 71 27.57 5.83 7.73
C SER A 71 26.54 5.68 6.61
N TYR A 72 25.42 6.42 6.66
CA TYR A 72 24.34 6.29 5.69
C TYR A 72 24.48 7.34 4.58
N ILE A 73 24.45 6.89 3.33
CA ILE A 73 24.48 7.75 2.15
C ILE A 73 23.12 7.64 1.48
N CYS A 74 22.36 8.73 1.42
CA CYS A 74 21.16 8.75 0.58
C CYS A 74 21.50 9.25 -0.83
N PRO A 75 20.98 8.60 -1.86
CA PRO A 75 21.11 9.08 -3.24
C PRO A 75 20.26 10.35 -3.48
N ALA A 76 20.63 11.10 -4.52
CA ALA A 76 19.80 12.18 -5.04
C ALA A 76 18.62 11.60 -5.84
N ILE A 77 17.42 12.13 -5.60
CA ILE A 77 16.25 11.83 -6.41
C ILE A 77 16.30 12.76 -7.62
N THR A 78 16.72 12.26 -8.77
CA THR A 78 16.89 13.06 -10.00
C THR A 78 15.81 12.82 -11.05
N ALA A 79 15.14 11.67 -10.95
CA ALA A 79 14.05 11.25 -11.81
C ALA A 79 13.12 10.30 -11.05
N THR A 80 11.95 10.03 -11.62
CA THR A 80 11.05 8.97 -11.11
C THR A 80 11.79 7.64 -11.07
N SER A 81 11.95 7.09 -9.87
CA SER A 81 12.73 5.88 -9.63
C SER A 81 11.97 4.91 -8.73
N THR A 82 12.14 3.61 -8.97
CA THR A 82 11.58 2.55 -8.11
C THR A 82 12.42 2.39 -6.85
N ILE A 83 11.77 2.35 -5.69
CA ILE A 83 12.41 2.30 -4.38
C ILE A 83 12.85 0.88 -4.05
N TYR A 84 14.10 0.74 -3.66
CA TYR A 84 14.70 -0.50 -3.18
C TYR A 84 15.10 -0.39 -1.71
N SER A 85 15.06 -1.51 -0.99
CA SER A 85 15.51 -1.65 0.41
C SER A 85 16.96 -2.06 0.58
N ALA A 86 17.70 -2.19 -0.52
CA ALA A 86 19.10 -2.55 -0.54
C ALA A 86 19.81 -1.88 -1.73
N PRO A 87 21.15 -1.87 -1.75
CA PRO A 87 21.92 -1.32 -2.86
C PRO A 87 21.51 -1.94 -4.19
N THR A 88 21.28 -1.07 -5.18
CA THR A 88 20.89 -1.46 -6.53
C THR A 88 21.78 -0.76 -7.56
N THR A 89 22.12 -1.46 -8.64
CA THR A 89 22.87 -0.94 -9.78
C THR A 89 21.97 -0.72 -11.02
N ALA A 90 20.68 -1.04 -10.90
CA ALA A 90 19.74 -0.96 -12.01
C ALA A 90 19.37 0.51 -12.32
N SER A 91 19.25 0.82 -13.62
CA SER A 91 18.74 2.11 -14.07
C SER A 91 17.31 2.33 -13.57
N SER A 92 16.94 3.59 -13.28
CA SER A 92 15.62 3.97 -12.75
C SER A 92 15.24 3.34 -11.40
N THR A 93 16.22 2.91 -10.60
CA THR A 93 16.01 2.44 -9.23
C THR A 93 16.78 3.31 -8.25
N ILE A 94 16.33 3.32 -6.99
CA ILE A 94 16.92 4.12 -5.94
C ILE A 94 16.91 3.35 -4.62
N ASP A 95 18.07 3.22 -4.00
CA ASP A 95 18.20 2.62 -2.68
C ASP A 95 17.81 3.64 -1.60
N LEU A 96 16.75 3.35 -0.85
CA LEU A 96 16.30 4.16 0.29
C LEU A 96 16.55 3.47 1.65
N SER A 97 17.44 2.47 1.70
CA SER A 97 17.90 1.84 2.95
C SER A 97 18.51 2.86 3.92
N CYS A 98 18.96 4.01 3.43
CA CYS A 98 19.42 5.13 4.26
C CYS A 98 18.33 5.74 5.17
N LEU A 99 17.05 5.42 4.96
CA LEU A 99 15.94 5.83 5.83
C LEU A 99 15.77 4.91 7.04
N THR A 100 16.24 3.66 6.95
CA THR A 100 16.09 2.66 8.00
C THR A 100 17.38 2.54 8.83
N PRO A 101 17.28 2.27 10.16
CA PRO A 101 16.08 2.25 10.99
C PRO A 101 15.68 3.64 11.53
N THR A 102 16.44 4.69 11.21
CA THR A 102 16.37 6.00 11.90
C THR A 102 15.04 6.74 11.69
N TYR A 103 14.56 6.81 10.45
CA TYR A 103 13.35 7.56 10.08
C TYR A 103 12.15 6.66 9.84
N ILE A 104 12.38 5.37 9.59
CA ILE A 104 11.37 4.33 9.46
C ILE A 104 11.97 2.99 9.90
N SER A 105 11.21 2.15 10.60
CA SER A 105 11.74 0.88 11.11
C SER A 105 12.15 -0.07 9.99
N THR A 106 11.35 -0.16 8.94
CA THR A 106 11.60 -0.95 7.73
C THR A 106 10.92 -0.25 6.55
N LEU A 107 11.45 -0.41 5.34
CA LEU A 107 10.74 0.07 4.16
C LEU A 107 9.52 -0.83 3.91
N PRO A 108 8.31 -0.26 3.80
CA PRO A 108 7.14 -1.05 3.48
C PRO A 108 7.23 -1.55 2.04
N MET A 109 6.59 -2.69 1.78
CA MET A 109 6.50 -3.30 0.45
C MET A 109 5.06 -3.25 -0.06
N ASP A 110 4.91 -3.07 -1.36
CA ASP A 110 3.62 -3.17 -2.02
C ASP A 110 3.11 -4.62 -1.92
N PRO A 111 1.85 -4.84 -1.50
CA PRO A 111 1.31 -6.18 -1.27
C PRO A 111 1.20 -7.05 -2.53
N THR A 112 1.38 -6.47 -3.72
CA THR A 112 1.28 -7.17 -5.01
C THR A 112 2.52 -7.06 -5.87
N ALA A 113 3.22 -5.93 -5.81
CA ALA A 113 4.38 -5.62 -6.66
C ALA A 113 5.71 -5.70 -5.90
N GLY A 114 5.67 -5.78 -4.57
CA GLY A 114 6.87 -5.96 -3.75
C GLY A 114 7.51 -7.32 -4.00
N SER A 115 8.84 -7.34 -4.22
CA SER A 115 9.59 -8.58 -4.47
C SER A 115 11.06 -8.40 -4.15
N GLY A 116 11.61 -9.25 -3.27
CA GLY A 116 12.99 -9.14 -2.82
C GLY A 116 13.25 -7.75 -2.23
N ASP A 117 14.24 -7.04 -2.77
CA ASP A 117 14.55 -5.67 -2.36
C ASP A 117 13.69 -4.60 -3.06
N ASN A 118 12.92 -4.96 -4.09
CA ASN A 118 12.03 -4.04 -4.77
C ASN A 118 10.77 -3.83 -3.93
N THR A 119 10.58 -2.61 -3.42
CA THR A 119 9.39 -2.30 -2.61
C THR A 119 8.12 -2.16 -3.45
N GLY A 120 8.21 -2.01 -4.77
CA GLY A 120 7.07 -1.74 -5.65
C GLY A 120 6.55 -0.30 -5.58
N TYR A 121 7.13 0.56 -4.75
CA TYR A 121 6.84 1.99 -4.70
C TYR A 121 7.82 2.80 -5.56
N THR A 122 7.40 3.99 -5.98
CA THR A 122 8.27 4.92 -6.72
C THR A 122 8.37 6.26 -6.01
N VAL A 123 9.50 6.92 -6.19
CA VAL A 123 9.75 8.28 -5.69
C VAL A 123 10.18 9.18 -6.84
N ALA A 124 9.71 10.42 -6.82
CA ALA A 124 10.10 11.45 -7.78
C ALA A 124 10.17 12.82 -7.09
N VAL A 125 11.02 13.69 -7.59
CA VAL A 125 11.03 15.11 -7.22
C VAL A 125 10.52 15.93 -8.40
N ASP A 126 9.68 16.93 -8.12
CA ASP A 126 9.23 17.87 -9.17
C ASP A 126 10.22 19.02 -9.39
N SER A 127 9.98 19.85 -10.40
CA SER A 127 10.82 21.01 -10.73
C SER A 127 10.87 22.07 -9.63
N THR A 128 9.97 22.01 -8.65
CA THR A 128 9.93 22.89 -7.47
C THR A 128 10.62 22.28 -6.25
N GLY A 129 11.19 21.09 -6.37
CA GLY A 129 11.88 20.38 -5.30
C GLY A 129 10.96 19.59 -4.36
N ARG A 130 9.67 19.46 -4.68
CA ARG A 130 8.73 18.70 -3.85
C ARG A 130 8.87 17.21 -4.10
N VAL A 131 8.88 16.43 -3.03
CA VAL A 131 9.01 14.99 -3.13
C VAL A 131 7.63 14.35 -3.22
N SER A 132 7.53 13.37 -4.11
CA SER A 132 6.33 12.57 -4.32
C SER A 132 6.66 11.10 -4.20
N VAL A 133 5.81 10.36 -3.50
CA VAL A 133 5.90 8.90 -3.38
C VAL A 133 4.60 8.32 -3.92
N CYS A 134 4.73 7.32 -4.79
CA CYS A 134 3.62 6.72 -5.51
C CYS A 134 3.60 5.20 -5.39
N ALA A 135 2.40 4.63 -5.40
CA ALA A 135 2.12 3.21 -5.52
C ALA A 135 1.53 2.92 -6.92
N PRO A 136 2.36 2.59 -7.92
CA PRO A 136 1.91 2.34 -9.30
C PRO A 136 0.98 1.12 -9.40
N ALA A 137 1.18 0.09 -8.58
CA ALA A 137 0.36 -1.13 -8.60
C ALA A 137 -1.12 -0.90 -8.25
N ALA A 138 -1.46 0.24 -7.62
CA ALA A 138 -2.85 0.62 -7.38
C ALA A 138 -3.63 0.88 -8.68
N ALA A 139 -2.96 1.28 -9.77
CA ALA A 139 -3.58 1.47 -11.08
C ALA A 139 -3.91 0.16 -11.79
N THR A 140 -3.29 -0.95 -11.37
CA THR A 140 -3.47 -2.28 -11.97
C THR A 140 -4.49 -3.14 -11.23
N GLU A 141 -5.21 -2.58 -10.24
CA GLU A 141 -6.26 -3.27 -9.48
C GLU A 141 -7.52 -3.48 -10.31
N THR A 142 -7.62 -4.60 -11.02
CA THR A 142 -8.75 -4.92 -11.91
C THR A 142 -10.08 -5.10 -11.19
N ALA A 143 -10.07 -5.34 -9.88
CA ALA A 143 -11.28 -5.46 -9.06
C ALA A 143 -11.90 -4.09 -8.70
N LEU A 144 -11.24 -2.98 -9.05
CA LEU A 144 -11.73 -1.61 -8.86
C LEU A 144 -12.10 -1.00 -10.21
N ILE A 145 -13.23 -0.31 -10.27
CA ILE A 145 -13.74 0.31 -11.50
C ILE A 145 -12.95 1.59 -11.85
N ASP A 146 -12.37 2.26 -10.85
CA ASP A 146 -11.59 3.51 -10.98
C ASP A 146 -10.19 3.33 -10.38
N ALA A 147 -9.50 2.25 -10.79
CA ALA A 147 -8.14 1.97 -10.35
C ALA A 147 -7.18 3.07 -10.85
N LYS A 148 -6.46 3.70 -9.93
CA LYS A 148 -5.50 4.76 -10.23
C LYS A 148 -4.27 4.65 -9.33
N THR A 149 -3.14 5.12 -9.83
CA THR A 149 -1.92 5.29 -9.03
C THR A 149 -2.20 6.17 -7.82
N ILE A 150 -1.83 5.67 -6.64
CA ILE A 150 -1.92 6.43 -5.39
C ILE A 150 -0.60 7.19 -5.24
N CYS A 151 -0.63 8.51 -5.29
CA CYS A 151 0.54 9.36 -5.11
C CYS A 151 0.28 10.38 -4.01
N ILE A 152 1.26 10.58 -3.14
CA ILE A 152 1.25 11.63 -2.12
C ILE A 152 2.46 12.52 -2.35
N LYS A 153 2.25 13.84 -2.25
CA LYS A 153 3.26 14.86 -2.51
C LYS A 153 3.40 15.75 -1.29
N ARG A 154 4.63 16.18 -0.98
CA ARG A 154 4.92 17.15 0.06
C ARG A 154 5.92 18.19 -0.44
#